data_AF-W1Y1A2-F1
#
_entry.id   AF-W1Y1A2-F1
#
_cell.length_a   1.000
_cell.length_b   1.000
_cell.length_c   1.000
_cell.angle_alpha   90.00
_cell.angle_beta   90.00
_cell.angle_gamma   90.00
#
_symmetry.space_group_name_H-M   'P 1'
#
loop_
_entity.id
_entity.type
_entity.pdbx_description
1 polymer ?
#
loop_
_entity_poly.entity_id
_entity_poly.type
_entity_poly.pdbx_seq_one_letter_code
_entity_poly.pdbx_strand_id
1 'polypeptide(L)' 'AFKLAASIAFKEGFKKAKPVLLEPIMKVEVETPEENTGDVIGDLSRRRGMLKGQESEVTGVKIHAEVPLSEMFGYA' A
#
# COMPACT_ATOMS: atom_id res chain seq x y z
N ALA A 1 -22.13 -19.32 27.47
CA ALA A 1 -23.28 -18.47 27.14
C ALA A 1 -22.86 -17.10 26.58
N PHE A 2 -22.14 -16.27 27.35
CA PHE A 2 -21.79 -14.90 26.93
C PHE A 2 -20.98 -14.76 25.64
N LYS A 3 -20.01 -15.65 25.39
CA LYS A 3 -19.23 -15.67 24.14
C LYS A 3 -20.12 -15.87 22.89
N LEU A 4 -21.16 -16.68 23.01
CA LEU A 4 -22.09 -16.96 21.92
C LEU A 4 -23.00 -15.75 21.69
N ALA A 5 -23.54 -15.17 22.76
CA ALA A 5 -24.35 -13.96 22.69
C ALA A 5 -23.57 -12.78 22.06
N ALA A 6 -22.32 -12.58 22.46
CA ALA A 6 -21.44 -11.57 21.87
C ALA A 6 -21.18 -11.80 20.37
N SER A 7 -20.98 -13.06 19.95
CA SER A 7 -20.77 -13.39 18.53
C SER A 7 -22.00 -13.09 17.67
N ILE A 8 -23.20 -13.37 18.18
CA ILE A 8 -24.46 -13.10 17.48
C ILE A 8 -24.67 -11.58 17.35
N ALA A 9 -24.52 -10.84 18.46
CA ALA A 9 -24.65 -9.39 18.46
C ALA A 9 -23.64 -8.70 17.53
N PHE A 10 -22.39 -9.17 17.51
CA PHE A 10 -21.36 -8.65 16.62
C PHE A 10 -21.72 -8.86 15.14
N LYS A 11 -22.19 -10.05 14.76
CA LYS A 11 -22.59 -10.34 13.38
C LYS A 11 -23.74 -9.44 12.91
N GLU A 12 -24.73 -9.19 13.76
CA GLU A 12 -25.84 -8.30 13.44
C GLU A 12 -25.41 -6.83 13.34
N GLY A 13 -24.57 -6.37 14.28
CA GLY A 13 -24.01 -5.02 14.25
C GLY A 13 -23.12 -4.78 13.03
N PHE A 14 -22.24 -5.72 12.73
CA PHE A 14 -21.31 -5.66 11.59
C PHE A 14 -22.05 -5.51 10.25
N LYS A 15 -23.13 -6.28 10.03
CA LYS A 15 -23.93 -6.18 8.80
C LYS A 15 -24.62 -4.81 8.65
N LYS A 16 -25.04 -4.19 9.76
CA LYS A 16 -25.66 -2.85 9.75
C LYS A 16 -24.64 -1.72 9.58
N ALA A 17 -23.37 -1.97 9.90
CA ALA A 17 -22.30 -0.97 9.86
C ALA A 17 -21.69 -0.71 8.48
N LYS A 18 -22.24 -1.29 7.40
CA LYS A 18 -21.72 -1.18 6.01
C LYS A 18 -20.23 -1.54 5.93
N PRO A 19 -19.88 -2.82 6.17
CA PRO A 19 -18.50 -3.22 6.20
C PRO A 19 -17.85 -3.06 4.82
N VAL A 20 -16.61 -2.60 4.80
CA VAL A 20 -15.80 -2.44 3.59
C VAL A 20 -14.61 -3.41 3.64
N LEU A 21 -14.21 -3.90 2.48
CA LEU A 21 -13.01 -4.71 2.35
C LEU A 21 -11.79 -3.78 2.35
N LEU A 22 -10.85 -4.03 3.25
CA LEU A 22 -9.58 -3.30 3.31
C LEU A 22 -8.51 -4.13 2.62
N GLU A 23 -7.62 -3.45 1.89
CA GLU A 23 -6.42 -4.04 1.29
C GLU A 23 -5.15 -3.58 2.04
N PRO A 24 -4.11 -4.42 2.16
CA PRO A 24 -2.84 -4.02 2.78
C PRO A 24 -2.04 -3.09 1.85
N ILE A 25 -1.63 -1.95 2.39
CA ILE A 25 -0.76 -0.97 1.71
C ILE A 25 0.66 -1.11 2.25
N MET A 26 1.63 -1.30 1.35
CA MET A 26 3.04 -1.47 1.66
C MET A 26 3.78 -0.15 1.49
N LYS A 27 4.70 0.14 2.42
CA LYS A 27 5.69 1.19 2.25
C LYS A 27 6.88 0.62 1.48
N VAL A 28 7.15 1.21 0.33
CA VAL A 28 8.22 0.80 -0.59
C VAL A 28 9.21 1.95 -0.71
N GLU A 29 10.49 1.60 -0.64
CA GLU A 29 11.60 2.50 -0.89
C GLU A 29 12.37 1.95 -2.09
N VAL A 30 12.60 2.81 -3.08
CA VAL A 30 13.32 2.45 -4.31
C VAL A 30 14.47 3.41 -4.48
N GLU A 31 15.68 2.87 -4.62
CA GLU A 31 16.89 3.64 -4.89
C GLU A 31 17.26 3.49 -6.37
N THR A 32 17.37 4.61 -7.07
CA THR A 32 17.62 4.62 -8.52
C THR A 32 18.55 5.76 -8.89
N PRO A 33 19.36 5.65 -9.97
CA PRO A 33 20.05 6.80 -10.53
C PRO A 33 19.06 7.90 -10.95
N GLU A 34 19.50 9.16 -10.91
CA GLU A 34 18.66 10.32 -11.26
C GLU A 34 18.09 10.21 -12.69
N GLU A 35 18.85 9.61 -13.60
CA GLU A 35 18.45 9.35 -15.00
C GLU A 35 17.23 8.42 -15.13
N ASN A 36 17.06 7.47 -14.20
CA ASN A 36 16.00 6.44 -14.25
C ASN A 36 14.83 6.75 -13.32
N THR A 37 14.87 7.86 -12.59
CA THR A 37 13.85 8.23 -11.61
C THR A 37 12.46 8.36 -12.24
N GLY A 38 12.38 8.89 -13.48
CA GLY A 38 11.12 9.04 -14.21
C GLY A 38 10.44 7.72 -14.56
N ASP A 39 11.21 6.71 -14.99
CA ASP A 39 10.68 5.39 -15.34
C ASP A 39 10.14 4.65 -14.11
N VAL A 40 10.83 4.79 -12.97
CA VAL A 40 10.42 4.17 -11.69
C VAL A 40 9.16 4.82 -11.13
N ILE A 41 9.05 6.15 -11.21
CA ILE A 41 7.81 6.87 -10.87
C ILE A 41 6.64 6.38 -11.74
N GLY A 42 6.90 6.15 -13.04
CA GLY A 42 5.93 5.61 -13.98
C GLY A 42 5.45 4.21 -13.61
N ASP A 43 6.36 3.31 -13.23
CA ASP A 43 6.02 1.94 -12.83
C ASP A 43 5.22 1.92 -11.51
N LEU A 44 5.65 2.67 -10.50
CA LEU A 44 4.94 2.80 -9.23
C LEU A 44 3.52 3.34 -9.42
N SER A 45 3.35 4.33 -10.31
CA SER A 45 2.03 4.89 -10.61
C SER A 45 1.11 3.88 -11.32
N ARG A 46 1.65 3.04 -12.21
CA ARG A 46 0.89 1.95 -12.86
C ARG A 46 0.39 0.93 -11.85
N ARG A 47 1.15 0.67 -10.79
CA ARG A 47 0.82 -0.25 -9.69
C ARG A 47 -0.10 0.35 -8.62
N ARG A 48 -0.82 1.43 -8.93
CA ARG A 48 -1.66 2.19 -7.98
C ARG A 48 -0.85 2.73 -6.78
N GLY A 49 0.45 2.94 -6.95
CA GLY A 49 1.33 3.50 -5.94
C GLY A 49 1.10 4.99 -5.73
N MET A 50 1.07 5.42 -4.47
CA MET A 50 1.05 6.82 -4.07
C MET A 50 2.46 7.24 -3.64
N LEU A 51 3.04 8.19 -4.37
CA LEU A 51 4.32 8.80 -3.99
C LEU A 51 4.17 9.65 -2.73
N LYS A 52 5.05 9.43 -1.75
CA LYS A 52 5.11 10.20 -0.51
C LYS A 52 6.21 11.25 -0.52
N GLY A 53 7.29 11.01 -1.28
CA GLY A 53 8.40 11.93 -1.39
C GLY A 53 9.59 11.29 -2.08
N GLN A 54 10.55 12.14 -2.44
CA GLN A 54 11.83 11.73 -2.99
C GLN A 54 12.95 12.43 -2.19
N GLU A 55 14.03 11.71 -1.92
CA GLU A 55 15.21 12.21 -1.22
C GLU A 55 16.42 12.02 -2.14
N SER A 56 17.13 13.11 -2.40
CA SER A 56 18.33 13.10 -3.26
C SER A 56 19.56 12.73 -2.42
N GLU A 57 20.24 11.65 -2.81
CA GLU A 57 21.50 11.22 -2.21
C GLU A 57 22.67 11.43 -3.19
N VAL A 58 23.91 11.36 -2.69
CA VAL A 58 25.12 11.62 -3.49
C VAL A 58 25.26 10.65 -4.67
N THR A 59 24.69 9.46 -4.57
CA THR A 59 24.77 8.37 -5.55
C THR A 59 23.47 8.12 -6.32
N GLY A 60 22.39 8.86 -6.05
CA GLY A 60 21.10 8.63 -6.69
C GLY A 60 19.92 9.32 -6.00
N VAL A 61 18.71 8.85 -6.29
CA VAL A 61 17.46 9.33 -5.71
C VAL A 61 16.75 8.17 -5.04
N LYS A 62 16.37 8.37 -3.78
CA LYS A 62 15.46 7.49 -3.05
C LYS A 62 14.03 7.98 -3.21
N ILE A 63 13.14 7.06 -3.56
CA ILE A 63 11.73 7.34 -3.76
C ILE A 63 10.93 6.56 -2.72
N HIS A 64 10.13 7.27 -1.92
CA HIS A 64 9.20 6.66 -0.98
C HIS A 64 7.80 6.61 -1.58
N ALA A 65 7.21 5.41 -1.62
CA ALA A 65 5.87 5.20 -2.13
C ALA A 65 5.06 4.25 -1.24
N GLU A 66 3.74 4.41 -1.29
CA GLU A 66 2.78 3.48 -0.71
C GLU A 66 2.08 2.72 -1.84
N VAL A 67 2.25 1.41 -1.92
CA VAL A 67 1.73 0.57 -3.01
C VAL A 67 0.87 -0.55 -2.42
N PRO A 68 -0.31 -0.85 -2.98
CA PRO A 68 -1.08 -2.04 -2.59
C PRO A 68 -0.25 -3.32 -2.78
N LEU A 69 -0.21 -4.18 -1.77
CA LEU A 69 0.57 -5.43 -1.83
C LEU A 69 0.16 -6.32 -3.03
N SER A 70 -1.11 -6.26 -3.44
CA SER A 70 -1.63 -7.01 -4.59
C SER A 70 -0.92 -6.68 -5.90
N GLU A 71 -0.43 -5.45 -6.05
CA GLU A 71 0.20 -4.95 -7.27
C GLU A 71 1.73 -5.09 -7.24
N MET A 72 2.31 -5.53 -6.11
CA MET A 72 3.77 -5.67 -5.94
C MET A 72 4.30 -7.05 -6.34
N PHE A 73 3.43 -7.99 -6.72
CA PHE A 73 3.85 -9.31 -7.15
C PHE A 73 4.61 -9.19 -8.49
N GLY A 74 5.88 -9.65 -8.52
CA GLY A 74 6.76 -9.53 -9.69
C GLY A 74 7.55 -8.22 -9.80
N TYR A 75 7.75 -7.49 -8.71
CA TYR A 75 8.60 -6.30 -8.62
C TYR A 75 10.10 -6.61 -8.39
N ALA A 76 10.58 -7.80 -8.73
CA ALA A 76 11.97 -8.23 -8.49
C ALA A 76 12.88 -7.99 -9.70
#